data_AF-A0A7J9H5H5-F1
#
_entry.id   AF-A0A7J9H5H5-F1
#
_cell.length_a   1.000
_cell.length_b   1.000
_cell.length_c   1.000
_cell.angle_alpha   90.00
_cell.angle_beta   90.00
_cell.angle_gamma   90.00
#
_symmetry.space_group_name_H-M   'P 1'
#
loop_
_entity.id
_entity.type
_entity.pdbx_description
1 polymer ?
#
loop_
_entity_poly.entity_id
_entity_poly.type
_entity_poly.pdbx_seq_one_letter_code
_entity_poly.pdbx_strand_id
1 'polypeptide(L)'
;MANIYFRGVWKVHKVLLNTSKGPHSFFTLMVKKMQEKFKKYWAEYYLILSCVAILDPRYKLNYVQYCFTTIYGTPALNFVQTVLTNFKLLFDEYFKNSKFTYSSLADSSNVSDNDPIDFSLHQLN
;
A
#
# COMPACT_ATOMS: atom_id res chain seq x y z
N MET A 1 6.93 11.08 -4.50
CA MET A 1 6.55 11.12 -5.93
C MET A 1 5.21 10.42 -6.22
N ALA A 2 4.87 9.30 -5.58
CA ALA A 2 3.68 8.50 -5.92
C ALA A 2 2.30 9.19 -5.75
N ASN A 3 2.19 10.12 -4.81
CA ASN A 3 1.00 10.92 -4.50
C ASN A 3 0.43 11.74 -5.70
N ILE A 4 1.29 12.23 -6.60
CA ILE A 4 0.85 13.00 -7.79
C ILE A 4 0.12 12.08 -8.77
N TYR A 5 0.53 10.80 -8.85
CA TYR A 5 -0.03 9.85 -9.80
C TYR A 5 -1.45 9.45 -9.42
N PHE A 6 -1.72 9.12 -8.15
CA PHE A 6 -3.09 8.78 -7.73
C PHE A 6 -4.06 9.93 -7.99
N ARG A 7 -3.69 11.17 -7.60
CA ARG A 7 -4.50 12.36 -7.84
C ARG A 7 -4.70 12.64 -9.33
N GLY A 8 -3.64 12.52 -10.13
CA GLY A 8 -3.68 12.73 -11.58
C GLY A 8 -4.59 11.73 -12.28
N VAL A 9 -4.40 10.44 -12.00
CA VAL A 9 -5.17 9.34 -12.58
C VAL A 9 -6.65 9.45 -12.17
N TRP A 10 -6.93 9.79 -10.90
CA TRP A 10 -8.30 10.05 -10.45
C TRP A 10 -8.96 11.23 -11.17
N LYS A 11 -8.23 12.34 -11.36
CA LYS A 11 -8.75 13.51 -12.09
C LYS A 11 -9.08 13.15 -13.54
N VAL A 12 -8.23 12.38 -14.20
CA VAL A 12 -8.50 11.87 -15.57
C VAL A 12 -9.75 10.99 -15.59
N HIS A 13 -9.89 10.07 -14.64
CA HIS A 13 -11.08 9.21 -14.54
C HIS A 13 -12.36 10.04 -14.35
N LYS A 14 -12.32 11.05 -13.48
CA LYS A 14 -13.46 11.94 -13.22
C LYS A 14 -13.86 12.75 -14.45
N VAL A 15 -12.88 13.30 -15.18
CA VAL A 15 -13.13 14.03 -16.43
C VAL A 15 -13.73 13.11 -17.48
N LEU A 16 -13.17 11.91 -17.68
CA LEU A 16 -13.72 10.92 -18.62
C LEU A 16 -15.17 10.55 -18.28
N LEU A 17 -15.48 10.32 -17.00
CA LEU A 17 -16.83 9.98 -16.55
C LEU A 17 -17.82 11.14 -16.78
N ASN A 18 -17.41 12.37 -16.50
CA ASN A 18 -18.26 13.55 -16.70
C ASN A 18 -18.51 13.83 -18.18
N THR A 19 -17.47 13.74 -19.01
CA THR A 19 -17.60 13.97 -20.47
C THR A 19 -18.42 12.86 -21.13
N SER A 20 -18.34 11.62 -20.64
CA SER A 20 -19.17 10.49 -21.11
C SER A 20 -20.67 10.71 -20.85
N LYS A 21 -21.02 11.41 -19.77
CA LYS A 21 -22.40 11.75 -19.40
C LYS A 21 -22.90 13.08 -20.01
N GLY A 22 -22.05 13.80 -20.75
CA GLY A 22 -22.36 15.12 -21.31
C GLY A 22 -23.21 15.05 -22.58
N PRO A 23 -23.89 16.16 -22.96
CA PRO A 23 -24.79 16.20 -24.13
C PRO A 23 -24.07 16.22 -25.48
N HIS A 24 -22.73 16.31 -25.51
CA HIS A 24 -21.95 16.41 -26.74
C HIS A 24 -21.73 15.04 -27.39
N SER A 25 -22.68 14.66 -28.24
CA SER A 25 -22.71 13.42 -29.02
C SER A 25 -21.42 13.15 -29.81
N PHE A 26 -20.76 14.19 -30.33
CA PHE A 26 -19.54 14.07 -31.13
C PHE A 26 -18.36 13.47 -30.37
N PHE A 27 -18.11 13.90 -29.14
CA PHE A 27 -16.98 13.41 -28.33
C PHE A 27 -17.31 12.11 -27.59
N THR A 28 -18.59 11.77 -27.47
CA THR A 28 -19.06 10.63 -26.66
C THR A 28 -18.46 9.30 -27.15
N LEU A 29 -18.36 9.09 -28.47
CA LEU A 29 -17.78 7.85 -29.02
C LEU A 29 -16.28 7.72 -28.71
N MET A 30 -15.53 8.82 -28.80
CA MET A 30 -14.09 8.84 -28.52
C MET A 30 -13.80 8.70 -27.02
N VAL A 31 -14.58 9.39 -26.19
CA VAL A 31 -14.48 9.31 -24.73
C VAL A 31 -14.82 7.90 -24.25
N LYS A 32 -15.82 7.24 -24.84
CA LYS A 32 -16.18 5.85 -24.51
C LYS A 32 -15.01 4.89 -24.79
N LYS A 33 -14.37 4.99 -25.96
CA LYS A 33 -13.17 4.19 -26.28
C LYS A 33 -12.01 4.44 -25.32
N MET A 34 -11.79 5.68 -24.91
CA MET A 34 -10.78 6.04 -23.90
C MET A 34 -11.14 5.49 -22.52
N GLN A 35 -12.41 5.55 -22.14
CA GLN A 35 -12.92 5.04 -20.87
C GLN A 35 -12.80 3.52 -20.78
N GLU A 36 -13.05 2.79 -21.86
CA GLU A 36 -12.89 1.33 -21.92
C GLU A 36 -11.44 0.92 -21.68
N LYS A 37 -10.48 1.55 -22.38
CA LYS A 37 -9.05 1.33 -22.16
C LYS A 37 -8.66 1.69 -20.73
N PHE A 38 -9.15 2.82 -20.22
CA PHE A 38 -8.86 3.25 -18.85
C PHE A 38 -9.39 2.25 -17.83
N LYS A 39 -10.62 1.75 -18.00
CA LYS A 39 -11.24 0.78 -17.07
C LYS A 39 -10.43 -0.51 -16.98
N LYS A 40 -9.88 -0.98 -18.10
CA LYS A 40 -9.01 -2.18 -18.13
C LYS A 40 -7.78 -1.98 -17.24
N TYR A 41 -7.02 -0.92 -17.46
CA TYR A 41 -5.83 -0.64 -16.64
C TYR A 41 -6.19 -0.31 -15.19
N TRP A 42 -7.28 0.42 -14.98
CA TRP A 42 -7.72 0.77 -13.63
C TRP A 42 -8.04 -0.47 -12.79
N ALA A 43 -8.67 -1.50 -13.37
CA ALA A 43 -8.97 -2.74 -12.64
C ALA A 43 -7.73 -3.50 -12.15
N GLU A 44 -6.59 -3.38 -12.85
CA GLU A 44 -5.33 -4.03 -12.45
C GLU A 44 -4.54 -3.16 -11.46
N TYR A 45 -4.54 -1.85 -11.65
CA TYR A 45 -3.65 -0.95 -10.93
C TYR A 45 -4.31 -0.20 -9.74
N TYR A 46 -5.64 -0.17 -9.62
CA TYR A 46 -6.30 0.60 -8.55
C TYR A 46 -5.84 0.17 -7.14
N LEU A 47 -5.57 -1.12 -6.94
CA LEU A 47 -5.17 -1.66 -5.65
C LEU A 47 -3.82 -1.10 -5.21
N ILE A 48 -2.80 -1.23 -6.06
CA ILE A 48 -1.44 -0.78 -5.75
C ILE A 48 -1.36 0.75 -5.64
N LEU A 49 -2.04 1.48 -6.52
CA LEU A 49 -2.13 2.94 -6.47
C LEU A 49 -2.79 3.42 -5.17
N SER A 50 -3.82 2.71 -4.70
CA SER A 50 -4.51 3.05 -3.45
C SER A 50 -3.67 2.71 -2.22
N CYS A 51 -2.99 1.56 -2.20
CA CYS A 51 -2.06 1.21 -1.12
C CYS A 51 -0.92 2.22 -1.01
N VAL A 52 -0.31 2.62 -2.13
CA VAL A 52 0.76 3.62 -2.14
C VAL A 52 0.25 4.99 -1.72
N ALA A 53 -0.99 5.35 -2.07
CA ALA A 53 -1.61 6.57 -1.58
C ALA A 53 -1.83 6.54 -0.06
N ILE A 54 -2.27 5.41 0.52
CA ILE A 54 -2.47 5.25 1.98
C ILE A 54 -1.14 5.28 2.74
N LEU A 55 -0.07 4.74 2.15
CA LEU A 55 1.28 4.76 2.72
C LEU A 55 1.91 6.15 2.74
N ASP A 56 1.42 7.09 1.92
CA ASP A 56 1.89 8.47 1.95
C ASP A 56 1.34 9.16 3.22
N PRO A 57 2.20 9.65 4.14
CA PRO A 57 1.76 10.26 5.40
C PRO A 57 0.80 11.44 5.22
N ARG A 58 0.79 12.05 4.03
CA ARG A 58 -0.05 13.20 3.68
C ARG A 58 -1.48 12.81 3.32
N TYR A 59 -1.74 11.55 3.00
CA TYR A 59 -3.05 11.07 2.57
C TYR A 59 -3.67 10.15 3.62
N LYS A 60 -4.83 10.59 4.14
CA LYS A 60 -5.66 9.72 4.98
C LYS A 60 -6.48 8.78 4.09
N LEU A 61 -6.76 7.59 4.59
CA LEU A 61 -7.70 6.61 4.00
C LEU A 61 -9.00 7.26 3.51
N ASN A 62 -9.47 8.28 4.25
CA ASN A 62 -10.64 9.10 3.91
C ASN A 62 -10.58 9.73 2.52
N TYR A 63 -9.39 10.10 2.02
CA TYR A 63 -9.22 10.65 0.68
C TYR A 63 -9.48 9.59 -0.39
N VAL A 64 -8.94 8.39 -0.21
CA VAL A 64 -9.16 7.27 -1.12
C VAL A 64 -10.65 6.88 -1.11
N GLN A 65 -11.28 6.85 0.06
CA GLN A 65 -12.72 6.61 0.20
C GLN A 65 -13.56 7.67 -0.54
N TYR A 66 -13.22 8.95 -0.40
CA TYR A 66 -13.86 10.03 -1.15
C TYR A 66 -13.69 9.88 -2.67
N CYS A 67 -12.49 9.49 -3.11
CA CYS A 67 -12.20 9.27 -4.52
C CYS A 67 -13.06 8.15 -5.13
N PHE A 68 -13.16 7.00 -4.46
CA PHE A 68 -13.97 5.88 -4.94
C PHE A 68 -15.47 6.17 -4.87
N THR A 69 -15.95 6.80 -3.80
CA THR A 69 -17.38 7.16 -3.67
C THR A 69 -17.83 8.14 -4.75
N THR A 70 -16.97 9.09 -5.14
CA THR A 70 -17.26 10.04 -6.23
C THR A 70 -17.39 9.36 -7.60
N ILE A 71 -16.63 8.30 -7.86
CA ILE A 71 -16.59 7.63 -9.17
C ILE A 71 -17.63 6.52 -9.27
N TYR A 72 -17.69 5.67 -8.25
CA TYR A 72 -18.45 4.41 -8.28
C TYR A 72 -19.77 4.49 -7.51
N GLY A 73 -19.96 5.47 -6.63
CA GLY A 73 -21.16 5.57 -5.80
C GLY A 73 -21.25 4.39 -4.81
N THR A 74 -22.39 3.69 -4.81
CA THR A 74 -22.72 2.59 -3.88
C THR A 74 -21.66 1.48 -3.77
N PRO A 75 -21.11 0.92 -4.88
CA PRO A 75 -20.05 -0.11 -4.79
C PRO A 75 -18.68 0.39 -4.32
N ALA A 76 -18.49 1.69 -4.08
CA ALA A 76 -17.19 2.24 -3.67
C ALA A 76 -16.65 1.66 -2.36
N LEU A 77 -17.53 1.35 -1.41
CA LEU A 77 -17.14 0.79 -0.12
C LEU A 77 -16.44 -0.56 -0.27
N ASN A 78 -16.89 -1.39 -1.22
CA ASN A 78 -16.27 -2.70 -1.48
C ASN A 78 -14.83 -2.54 -1.97
N PHE A 79 -14.57 -1.57 -2.86
CA PHE A 79 -13.21 -1.29 -3.34
C PHE A 79 -12.29 -0.80 -2.21
N VAL A 80 -12.79 0.12 -1.38
CA VAL A 80 -12.03 0.66 -0.24
C VAL A 80 -11.74 -0.44 0.77
N GLN A 81 -12.71 -1.29 1.07
CA GLN A 81 -12.55 -2.41 1.98
C GLN A 81 -11.50 -3.41 1.45
N THR A 82 -11.56 -3.76 0.17
CA THR A 82 -10.55 -4.62 -0.47
C THR A 82 -9.15 -4.03 -0.36
N VAL A 83 -8.99 -2.73 -0.63
CA VAL A 83 -7.70 -2.04 -0.47
C VAL A 83 -7.22 -2.10 0.98
N LEU A 84 -8.10 -1.81 1.94
CA LEU A 84 -7.75 -1.81 3.37
C LEU A 84 -7.35 -3.20 3.85
N THR A 85 -8.09 -4.24 3.47
CA THR A 85 -7.78 -5.63 3.83
C THR A 85 -6.44 -6.06 3.26
N ASN A 86 -6.18 -5.79 1.97
CA ASN A 86 -4.88 -6.13 1.35
C ASN A 86 -3.73 -5.34 2.00
N PHE A 87 -3.94 -4.06 2.29
CA PHE A 87 -2.95 -3.24 2.97
C PHE A 87 -2.60 -3.80 4.35
N LYS A 88 -3.61 -4.18 5.14
CA LYS A 88 -3.41 -4.81 6.45
C LYS A 88 -2.70 -6.16 6.34
N LEU A 89 -3.08 -7.01 5.39
CA LEU A 89 -2.42 -8.30 5.17
C LEU A 89 -0.93 -8.13 4.86
N LEU A 90 -0.58 -7.20 3.96
CA LEU A 90 0.81 -6.89 3.63
C LEU A 90 1.59 -6.36 4.85
N PHE A 91 0.95 -5.51 5.65
CA PHE A 91 1.56 -4.98 6.87
C PHE A 91 1.77 -6.07 7.93
N ASP A 92 0.78 -6.94 8.13
CA ASP A 92 0.84 -8.04 9.08
C ASP A 92 1.91 -9.07 8.69
N GLU A 93 2.05 -9.37 7.39
CA GLU A 93 3.12 -10.22 6.87
C GLU A 93 4.49 -9.60 7.13
N TYR A 94 4.66 -8.30 6.81
CA TYR A 94 5.90 -7.58 7.08
C TYR A 94 6.26 -7.61 8.57
N PHE A 95 5.28 -7.37 9.45
CA PHE A 95 5.48 -7.36 10.91
C PHE A 95 5.77 -8.76 11.49
N LYS A 96 5.16 -9.82 10.95
CA LYS A 96 5.49 -11.21 11.31
C LYS A 96 6.92 -11.55 10.92
N ASN A 97 7.32 -11.18 9.71
CA ASN A 97 8.68 -11.43 9.21
C ASN A 97 9.72 -10.66 10.03
N SER A 98 9.42 -9.42 10.44
CA SER A 98 10.34 -8.67 11.32
C SER A 98 10.51 -9.36 12.67
N LYS A 99 9.42 -9.88 13.28
CA LYS A 99 9.51 -10.62 14.55
C LYS A 99 10.34 -11.91 14.44
N PHE A 100 10.24 -12.62 13.34
CA PHE A 100 11.06 -13.82 13.10
C PHE A 100 12.55 -13.49 13.06
N THR A 101 12.93 -12.38 12.41
CA THR A 101 14.33 -11.93 12.34
C THR A 101 14.88 -11.48 13.71
N TYR A 102 14.09 -10.80 14.55
CA TYR A 102 14.54 -10.44 15.90
C TYR A 102 14.65 -11.66 16.82
N SER A 103 13.76 -12.65 16.68
CA SER A 103 13.82 -13.89 17.45
C SER A 103 15.04 -14.74 17.09
N SER A 104 15.41 -14.85 15.81
CA SER A 104 16.58 -15.64 15.41
C SER A 104 17.91 -14.99 15.80
N LEU A 105 17.97 -13.66 15.86
CA LEU A 105 19.14 -12.91 16.35
C LEU A 105 19.29 -12.98 17.88
N ALA A 106 18.17 -13.07 18.61
CA ALA A 106 18.17 -13.28 20.05
C ALA A 106 18.58 -14.73 20.43
N ASP A 107 18.23 -15.73 19.60
CA ASP A 107 18.67 -17.12 19.81
C ASP A 107 20.15 -17.34 19.44
N SER A 108 20.72 -16.55 18.54
CA SER A 108 22.13 -16.69 18.15
C SER A 108 23.12 -15.96 19.07
N SER A 109 22.66 -15.26 20.12
CA SER A 109 23.53 -14.53 21.05
C SER A 109 23.86 -15.30 22.34
N ASN A 110 23.44 -16.56 22.45
CA ASN A 110 23.83 -17.47 23.53
C ASN A 110 24.86 -18.50 23.05
N VAL A 111 26.04 -18.04 22.63
CA VAL A 111 27.24 -18.90 22.64
C VAL A 111 28.06 -18.47 23.85
N SER A 112 27.89 -19.21 24.95
CA SER A 112 28.80 -19.20 26.08
C SER A 112 30.11 -19.84 25.64
N ASP A 113 31.16 -19.04 25.46
CA ASP A 113 32.52 -19.57 25.58
C ASP A 113 32.82 -19.77 27.07
N ASN A 114 32.80 -21.04 27.48
CA ASN A 114 33.38 -21.53 28.73
C ASN A 114 34.92 -21.40 28.60
N ASP A 115 35.73 -21.07 29.60
CA ASP A 115 36.11 -21.94 30.73
C ASP A 115 37.23 -21.27 31.59
N PRO A 116 37.61 -21.82 32.77
CA PRO A 116 38.24 -21.08 33.86
C PRO A 116 39.77 -20.98 33.74
N ILE A 117 40.32 -19.80 34.06
CA ILE A 117 41.76 -19.62 34.28
C ILE A 117 42.06 -19.84 35.77
N ASP A 118 42.50 -21.05 36.08
CA ASP A 118 43.29 -21.38 37.24
C ASP A 118 44.67 -20.69 37.13
N PHE A 119 45.01 -19.85 38.09
CA PHE A 119 46.39 -19.59 38.45
C PHE A 119 46.48 -19.39 39.96
N SER A 120 46.91 -20.47 40.62
CA SER A 120 47.32 -20.54 42.01
C SER A 120 48.28 -19.41 42.40
N LEU A 121 48.04 -18.86 43.60
CA LEU A 121 48.91 -17.92 44.30
C LEU A 121 50.27 -18.54 44.64
N HIS A 122 51.34 -17.77 44.45
CA HIS A 122 52.46 -17.82 45.39
C HIS A 122 52.93 -16.40 45.76
N GLN A 123 53.04 -16.21 47.07
CA GLN A 123 53.29 -14.97 47.80
C GLN A 123 54.79 -14.59 47.84
N LEU A 124 55.01 -13.30 48.13
CA LEU A 124 56.04 -12.70 49.01
C LEU A 124 57.51 -13.14 48.83
N ASN A 125 58.37 -12.22 48.38
CA ASN A 125 59.28 -11.39 49.20
C ASN A 125 60.30 -10.70 48.28
#